data_AF-A0A920QFR9-F1
#
_entry.id   AF-A0A920QFR9-F1
#
_cell.length_a   1.000
_cell.length_b   1.000
_cell.length_c   1.000
_cell.angle_alpha   90.00
_cell.angle_beta   90.00
_cell.angle_gamma   90.00
#
_symmetry.space_group_name_H-M   'P 1'
#
loop_
_entity.id
_entity.type
_entity.pdbx_description
1 polymer ?
#
loop_
_entity_poly.entity_id
_entity_poly.type
_entity_poly.pdbx_seq_one_letter_code
_entity_poly.pdbx_strand_id
1 'polypeptide(L)'
;MSDKFYTKDPKKAYIRTIEEIDYSIGQVLKTLRGLASMTIHSSSSRATMARGISNYAITAARRSVTWCKISTWEGGMRVPTIMRWPGKIPAGSDCGEVAAACDILPTFARLAKPNFPSAR
;
A
#
# COMPACT_ATOMS: atom_id res chain seq x y z
N MET A 1 15.87 0.40 9.09
CA MET A 1 15.01 0.43 10.28
C MET A 1 15.70 1.37 11.27
N SER A 2 15.03 2.43 11.70
CA SER A 2 15.61 3.40 12.63
C SER A 2 15.78 2.79 14.02
N ASP A 3 16.69 3.36 14.80
CA ASP A 3 17.02 2.88 16.15
C ASP A 3 15.80 2.82 17.08
N LYS A 4 14.80 3.68 16.85
CA LYS A 4 13.54 3.73 17.62
C LYS A 4 12.67 2.49 17.45
N PHE A 5 12.67 1.88 16.27
CA PHE A 5 11.84 0.72 15.94
C PHE A 5 12.64 -0.57 15.85
N TYR A 6 13.98 -0.50 15.96
CA TYR A 6 14.84 -1.66 15.91
C TYR A 6 14.52 -2.67 17.02
N THR A 7 14.50 -3.95 16.65
CA THR A 7 14.41 -5.05 17.61
C THR A 7 15.31 -6.19 17.19
N LYS A 8 15.97 -6.81 18.17
CA LYS A 8 16.77 -8.03 17.97
C LYS A 8 15.88 -9.27 17.79
N ASP A 9 14.60 -9.20 18.18
CA ASP A 9 13.67 -10.32 18.07
C ASP A 9 13.13 -10.45 16.63
N PRO A 10 13.51 -11.50 15.88
CA PRO A 10 13.09 -11.67 14.49
C PRO A 10 11.58 -11.82 14.33
N LYS A 11 10.86 -12.28 15.37
CA LYS A 11 9.40 -12.44 15.33
C LYS A 11 8.68 -11.10 15.36
N LYS A 12 9.26 -10.11 16.05
CA LYS A 12 8.71 -8.76 16.18
C LYS A 12 9.22 -7.82 15.09
N ALA A 13 10.34 -8.14 14.44
CA ALA A 13 10.95 -7.30 13.41
C ALA A 13 9.96 -6.92 12.30
N TYR A 14 9.13 -7.85 11.83
CA TYR A 14 8.13 -7.54 10.79
C TYR A 14 7.08 -6.51 11.26
N ILE A 15 6.54 -6.70 12.46
CA ILE A 15 5.55 -5.78 13.05
C ILE A 15 6.19 -4.39 13.24
N ARG A 16 7.42 -4.33 13.75
CA ARG A 16 8.16 -3.07 13.91
C ARG A 16 8.38 -2.34 12.59
N THR A 17 8.66 -3.06 11.50
CA THR A 17 8.76 -2.45 10.17
C THR A 17 7.43 -1.82 9.75
N ILE A 18 6.31 -2.50 10.00
CA ILE A 18 4.98 -1.96 9.67
C ILE A 18 4.69 -0.71 10.51
N GLU A 19 4.97 -0.75 11.82
CA GLU A 19 4.81 0.40 12.71
C GLU A 19 5.67 1.59 12.28
N GLU A 20 6.91 1.34 11.84
CA GLU A 20 7.78 2.39 11.34
C GLU A 20 7.25 3.02 10.04
N ILE A 21 6.75 2.19 9.10
CA ILE A 21 6.13 2.66 7.86
C ILE A 21 4.89 3.52 8.17
N ASP A 22 4.02 3.05 9.06
CA ASP A 22 2.82 3.80 9.48
C ASP A 22 3.20 5.14 10.13
N TYR A 23 4.20 5.13 11.03
CA TYR A 23 4.71 6.34 11.66
C TYR A 23 5.25 7.35 10.63
N SER A 24 6.06 6.89 9.66
CA SER A 24 6.60 7.72 8.59
C SER A 24 5.50 8.31 7.69
N ILE A 25 4.50 7.52 7.32
CA ILE A 25 3.33 7.99 6.57
C ILE A 25 2.58 9.05 7.39
N GLY A 26 2.39 8.82 8.69
CA GLY A 26 1.78 9.78 9.61
C GLY A 26 2.52 11.13 9.65
N GLN A 27 3.86 11.13 9.60
CA GLN A 27 4.64 12.36 9.53
C GLN A 27 4.42 13.10 8.20
N VAL A 28 4.45 12.39 7.06
CA VAL A 28 4.17 12.99 5.74
C VAL A 28 2.74 13.53 5.67
N LEU A 29 1.76 12.82 6.20
CA LEU A 29 0.38 13.30 6.23
C LEU A 29 0.20 14.49 7.16
N LYS A 30 0.98 14.60 8.24
CA LYS A 30 0.99 15.75 9.14
C LYS A 30 1.52 16.99 8.43
N THR A 31 2.58 16.87 7.63
CA THR A 31 3.13 18.01 6.86
C THR A 31 2.21 18.43 5.72
N LEU A 32 1.47 17.50 5.13
CA LEU A 32 0.50 17.78 4.07
C LEU A 32 -0.87 18.28 4.57
N ARG A 33 -1.06 18.49 5.88
CA ARG A 33 -2.32 19.03 6.41
C ARG A 33 -2.57 20.43 5.85
N GLY A 34 -3.74 20.61 5.22
CA GLY A 34 -4.14 21.89 4.61
C GLY A 34 -3.92 21.97 3.10
N LEU A 35 -3.19 21.01 2.50
CA LEU A 35 -3.06 20.90 1.05
C LEU A 35 -4.06 19.88 0.50
N ALA A 36 -4.69 20.20 -0.63
CA ALA A 36 -5.56 19.27 -1.37
C ALA A 36 -4.73 18.27 -2.18
N SER A 37 -3.94 17.44 -1.49
CA SER A 37 -3.01 16.49 -2.09
C SER A 37 -3.62 15.09 -2.18
N MET A 38 -3.41 14.43 -3.32
CA MET A 38 -3.77 13.02 -3.48
C MET A 38 -2.66 12.14 -2.88
N THR A 39 -3.00 11.32 -1.89
CA THR A 39 -2.10 10.33 -1.30
C THR A 39 -2.56 8.94 -1.68
N ILE A 40 -1.67 8.15 -2.29
CA ILE A 40 -1.90 6.73 -2.58
C ILE A 40 -0.94 5.93 -1.70
N HIS A 41 -1.48 4.98 -0.96
CA HIS A 41 -0.69 3.95 -0.29
C HIS A 41 -1.11 2.59 -0.84
N SER A 42 -0.16 1.89 -1.47
CA SER A 42 -0.35 0.51 -1.91
C SER A 42 0.79 -0.33 -1.37
N SER A 43 0.47 -1.38 -0.60
CA SER A 43 1.49 -2.29 -0.06
C SER A 43 1.69 -3.49 -0.99
N SER A 44 2.91 -4.03 -1.06
CA SER A 44 3.20 -5.20 -1.87
C SER A 44 2.60 -6.50 -1.30
N SER A 45 2.33 -7.47 -2.16
CA SER A 45 1.80 -8.81 -1.84
C SER A 45 2.48 -9.48 -0.64
N ARG A 46 1.71 -10.29 0.11
CA ARG A 46 2.07 -11.02 1.35
C ARG A 46 3.48 -11.62 1.32
N ALA A 47 4.19 -11.66 2.46
CA ALA A 47 5.56 -12.17 2.49
C ALA A 47 5.69 -13.59 1.89
N THR A 48 6.81 -13.83 1.21
CA THR A 48 7.11 -15.10 0.52
C THR A 48 7.15 -16.27 1.51
N MET A 49 6.44 -17.36 1.22
CA MET A 49 6.54 -18.62 2.00
C MET A 49 7.93 -19.28 1.90
N ALA A 50 8.77 -18.87 0.94
CA ALA A 50 9.96 -19.59 0.52
C ALA A 50 11.17 -19.59 1.48
N ARG A 51 11.12 -18.95 2.67
CA ARG A 51 12.31 -18.87 3.56
C ARG A 51 12.06 -19.16 5.05
N GLY A 52 11.00 -19.88 5.42
CA GLY A 52 10.75 -20.21 6.84
C GLY A 52 10.34 -19.01 7.71
N ILE A 53 10.24 -17.80 7.15
CA ILE A 53 9.68 -16.58 7.76
C ILE A 53 8.13 -16.59 7.64
N SER A 54 7.55 -17.72 7.24
CA SER A 54 6.22 -17.87 6.66
C SER A 54 5.06 -17.54 7.61
N ASN A 55 5.20 -17.60 8.92
CA ASN A 55 4.02 -17.52 9.81
C ASN A 55 3.70 -16.15 10.40
N TYR A 56 4.60 -15.16 10.31
CA TYR A 56 4.37 -13.86 10.97
C TYR A 56 3.68 -12.81 10.08
N ALA A 57 3.89 -12.86 8.76
CA ALA A 57 3.18 -11.98 7.82
C ALA A 57 1.79 -12.52 7.43
N ILE A 58 1.53 -13.81 7.67
CA ILE A 58 0.25 -14.46 7.37
C ILE A 58 -0.82 -14.12 8.41
N THR A 59 -0.45 -13.86 9.67
CA THR A 59 -1.38 -13.59 10.77
C THR A 59 -1.90 -12.15 10.84
N ALA A 60 -1.28 -11.19 10.14
CA ALA A 60 -1.76 -9.80 10.11
C ALA A 60 -3.01 -9.60 9.22
N ALA A 61 -3.28 -10.53 8.29
CA ALA A 61 -4.44 -10.45 7.40
C ALA A 61 -5.58 -11.35 7.93
N ARG A 62 -6.62 -10.74 8.53
CA ARG A 62 -7.83 -11.43 9.02
C ARG A 62 -8.75 -12.00 7.92
N ARG A 63 -8.33 -12.01 6.65
CA ARG A 63 -9.11 -12.52 5.52
C ARG A 63 -8.40 -13.71 4.90
N SER A 64 -9.11 -14.84 4.82
CA SER A 64 -8.68 -16.09 4.17
C SER A 64 -8.55 -15.92 2.65
N VAL A 65 -7.54 -15.18 2.21
CA VAL A 65 -7.11 -15.18 0.81
C VAL A 65 -6.08 -16.29 0.61
N THR A 66 -6.35 -17.15 -0.38
CA THR A 66 -5.59 -18.36 -0.67
C THR A 66 -4.19 -18.02 -1.23
N TRP A 67 -3.17 -18.76 -0.76
CA TRP A 67 -1.77 -18.64 -1.17
C TRP A 67 -1.13 -17.24 -0.94
N CYS A 68 0.13 -17.05 -1.35
CA CYS A 68 0.95 -15.86 -1.00
C CYS A 68 1.82 -15.43 -2.19
N LYS A 69 2.69 -14.44 -2.00
CA LYS A 69 3.66 -13.97 -3.02
C LYS A 69 4.34 -15.11 -3.75
N ILE A 70 4.50 -14.94 -5.07
CA ILE A 70 4.87 -15.94 -6.11
C ILE A 70 3.67 -16.72 -6.67
N SER A 71 2.52 -16.73 -6.00
CA SER A 71 1.30 -17.32 -6.58
C SER A 71 0.46 -16.30 -7.35
N THR A 72 -0.32 -16.79 -8.33
CA THR A 72 -1.33 -16.03 -9.08
C THR A 72 -2.70 -16.02 -8.41
N TRP A 73 -2.83 -16.68 -7.26
CA TRP A 73 -4.03 -16.65 -6.44
C TRP A 73 -4.21 -15.29 -5.77
N GLU A 74 -5.41 -15.03 -5.24
CA GLU A 74 -5.76 -13.78 -4.58
C GLU A 74 -4.72 -13.33 -3.54
N GLY A 75 -4.14 -14.23 -2.72
CA GLY A 75 -3.16 -13.83 -1.71
C GLY A 75 -1.78 -13.45 -2.27
N GLY A 76 -1.50 -13.77 -3.54
CA GLY A 76 -0.32 -13.31 -4.26
C GLY A 76 -0.54 -12.04 -5.09
N MET A 77 -1.76 -11.81 -5.58
CA MET A 77 -2.10 -10.69 -6.48
C MET A 77 -2.82 -9.53 -5.78
N ARG A 78 -3.75 -9.81 -4.85
CA ARG A 78 -4.53 -8.79 -4.15
C ARG A 78 -3.69 -8.09 -3.09
N VAL A 79 -3.79 -6.76 -3.07
CA VAL A 79 -3.03 -5.89 -2.16
C VAL A 79 -3.94 -4.86 -1.49
N PRO A 80 -3.59 -4.36 -0.29
CA PRO A 80 -4.29 -3.24 0.30
C PRO A 80 -3.90 -1.94 -0.43
N THR A 81 -4.90 -1.16 -0.81
CA THR A 81 -4.73 0.13 -1.48
C THR A 81 -5.66 1.16 -0.86
N ILE A 82 -5.12 2.32 -0.51
CA ILE A 82 -5.85 3.46 0.06
C ILE A 82 -5.56 4.68 -0.81
N MET A 83 -6.62 5.39 -1.21
CA MET A 83 -6.52 6.68 -1.91
C MET A 83 -7.22 7.76 -1.08
N ARG A 84 -6.54 8.89 -0.88
CA ARG A 84 -7.08 10.05 -0.14
C ARG A 84 -6.92 11.31 -0.98
N TRP A 85 -8.01 12.00 -1.27
CA TRP A 85 -7.99 13.31 -1.91
C TRP A 85 -9.10 14.20 -1.35
N PRO A 86 -8.78 15.09 -0.39
CA PRO A 86 -9.76 16.00 0.20
C PRO A 86 -10.43 16.87 -0.86
N GLY A 87 -11.77 16.92 -0.85
CA GLY A 87 -12.57 17.68 -1.81
C GLY A 87 -12.80 16.99 -3.17
N LYS A 88 -12.24 15.80 -3.40
CA LYS A 88 -12.50 14.98 -4.61
C LYS A 88 -12.99 13.58 -4.29
N ILE A 89 -12.40 12.93 -3.29
CA ILE A 89 -12.79 11.59 -2.82
C ILE A 89 -13.53 11.77 -1.48
N PRO A 90 -14.78 11.27 -1.34
CA PRO A 90 -15.49 11.28 -0.06
C PRO A 90 -14.69 10.55 1.03
N ALA A 91 -14.63 11.12 2.23
CA ALA A 91 -13.95 10.48 3.34
C ALA A 91 -14.70 9.24 3.81
N GLY A 92 -13.97 8.15 4.09
CA GLY A 92 -14.55 6.91 4.61
C GLY A 92 -15.36 6.11 3.60
N SER A 93 -15.26 6.40 2.30
CA SER A 93 -15.89 5.60 1.25
C SER A 93 -15.08 4.36 0.89
N ASP A 94 -15.76 3.28 0.55
CA ASP A 94 -15.18 2.06 -0.01
C ASP A 94 -15.35 2.01 -1.54
N CYS A 95 -14.43 1.34 -2.23
CA CYS A 95 -14.50 1.06 -3.66
C CYS A 95 -14.44 -0.45 -3.90
N GLY A 96 -15.48 -1.01 -4.54
CA GLY A 96 -15.57 -2.44 -4.88
C GLY A 96 -15.08 -2.77 -6.29
N GLU A 97 -14.72 -1.75 -7.09
CA GLU A 97 -14.27 -1.92 -8.47
C GLU A 97 -12.91 -2.62 -8.55
N VAL A 98 -12.70 -3.34 -9.65
CA VAL A 98 -11.40 -3.93 -9.94
C VAL A 98 -10.44 -2.84 -10.38
N ALA A 99 -9.29 -2.77 -9.73
CA ALA A 99 -8.20 -1.86 -10.07
C ALA A 99 -6.86 -2.60 -10.02
N ALA A 100 -5.95 -2.20 -10.89
CA ALA A 100 -4.61 -2.73 -10.99
C ALA A 100 -3.55 -1.62 -10.87
N ALA A 101 -2.33 -1.99 -10.52
CA ALA A 101 -1.22 -1.04 -10.41
C ALA A 101 -0.94 -0.31 -11.75
N CYS A 102 -1.27 -0.92 -12.89
CA CYS A 102 -1.16 -0.28 -14.21
C CYS A 102 -2.13 0.88 -14.40
N ASP A 103 -3.20 0.99 -13.60
CA ASP A 103 -4.19 2.08 -13.71
C ASP A 103 -3.70 3.38 -13.07
N ILE A 104 -2.65 3.31 -12.23
CA ILE A 104 -2.08 4.46 -11.53
C ILE A 104 -1.52 5.48 -12.55
N LEU A 105 -0.77 5.00 -13.54
CA LEU A 105 -0.15 5.86 -14.56
C LEU A 105 -1.18 6.63 -15.41
N PRO A 106 -2.14 6.00 -16.10
CA PRO A 106 -3.14 6.72 -16.89
C PRO A 106 -4.04 7.62 -16.01
N THR A 107 -4.29 7.24 -14.76
CA THR A 107 -5.04 8.09 -13.81
C THR A 107 -4.29 9.38 -13.52
N PHE A 108 -3.02 9.31 -13.10
CA PHE A 108 -2.21 10.51 -12.84
C PHE A 108 -1.96 11.33 -14.09
N ALA A 109 -1.72 10.67 -15.23
CA ALA A 109 -1.58 11.34 -16.50
C ALA A 109 -2.82 12.17 -16.82
N ARG A 110 -4.04 11.63 -16.68
CA ARG A 110 -5.25 12.42 -16.92
C ARG A 110 -5.39 13.60 -15.95
N LEU A 111 -5.00 13.43 -14.69
CA LEU A 111 -5.12 14.46 -13.65
C LEU A 111 -4.10 15.59 -13.79
N ALA A 112 -2.88 15.28 -14.21
CA ALA A 112 -1.82 16.27 -14.40
C ALA A 112 -2.05 17.19 -15.61
N LYS A 113 -3.08 16.92 -16.44
CA LYS A 113 -3.31 17.57 -17.74
C LYS A 113 -2.02 17.78 -18.55
N PRO A 114 -1.15 16.75 -18.68
CA PRO A 114 0.02 16.88 -19.52
C PRO A 114 -0.48 17.12 -20.95
N ASN A 115 0.15 18.08 -21.62
CA ASN A 115 0.07 18.18 -23.06
C ASN A 115 0.69 16.91 -23.64
N PHE A 116 -0.11 15.84 -23.76
CA PHE A 116 0.27 14.70 -24.57
C PHE A 116 0.44 15.24 -26.00
N PRO A 117 1.64 15.09 -26.62
CA PRO A 117 1.70 15.28 -28.05
C PRO A 117 0.72 14.28 -28.66
N SER A 118 -0.20 14.75 -29.48
CA SER A 118 -1.15 13.90 -30.19
C SER A 118 -0.37 12.78 -30.85
N ALA A 119 -0.73 11.52 -30.57
CA ALA A 119 -0.20 10.39 -31.31
C ALA A 119 -0.46 10.65 -32.79
N ARG A 120 0.62 10.70 -33.57
CA ARG A 120 0.58 10.78 -35.02
C ARG A 120 0.35 9.40 -35.60
#